data_AF-A0A7W6Y7N3-F1
#
_entry.id   AF-A0A7W6Y7N3-F1
#
_cell.length_a   1.000
_cell.length_b   1.000
_cell.length_c   1.000
_cell.angle_alpha   90.00
_cell.angle_beta   90.00
_cell.angle_gamma   90.00
#
_symmetry.space_group_name_H-M   'P 1'
#
loop_
_entity.id
_entity.type
_entity.pdbx_description
1 polymer ?
#
loop_
_entity_poly.entity_id
_entity_poly.type
_entity_poly.pdbx_seq_one_letter_code
_entity_poly.pdbx_strand_id
1 'polypeptide(L)'
;MLHDNQTAVLEIGQANMQKFPLFHAVAAIIYAEAGLADEARREGEVFVSMRPDFLPNMLAEPAMRNMQPGERDRLIEGLRKAGLAGPDPEKMASTATGTSDPQPR
;
A
#
# COMPACT_ATOMS: atom_id res chain seq x y z
N MET A 1 9.79 -11.24 -0.09
CA MET A 1 10.94 -10.55 0.52
C MET A 1 11.66 -11.53 1.44
N LEU A 2 12.99 -11.64 1.34
CA LEU A 2 13.82 -12.68 2.00
C LEU A 2 14.02 -12.49 3.51
N HIS A 3 13.20 -11.64 4.16
CA HIS A 3 13.35 -11.22 5.57
C HIS A 3 14.70 -10.57 5.93
N ASP A 4 15.51 -10.23 4.92
CA ASP A 4 16.76 -9.51 5.08
C ASP A 4 16.51 -8.00 4.92
N ASN A 5 16.00 -7.40 6.00
CA ASN A 5 15.65 -5.98 6.00
C ASN A 5 16.88 -5.08 5.88
N GLN A 6 18.05 -5.53 6.33
CA GLN A 6 19.29 -4.74 6.25
C GLN A 6 19.73 -4.60 4.80
N THR A 7 19.80 -5.71 4.07
CA THR A 7 20.15 -5.68 2.64
C THR A 7 19.10 -4.91 1.86
N ALA A 8 17.81 -5.10 2.14
CA ALA A 8 16.74 -4.38 1.45
C ALA A 8 16.82 -2.85 1.64
N VAL A 9 17.17 -2.37 2.84
CA VAL A 9 17.37 -0.94 3.11
C VAL A 9 18.56 -0.38 2.33
N LEU A 10 19.65 -1.14 2.20
CA LEU A 10 20.81 -0.73 1.41
C LEU A 10 20.47 -0.68 -0.09
N GLU A 11 19.83 -1.72 -0.60
CA GLU A 11 19.47 -1.83 -2.03
C GLU A 11 18.48 -0.75 -2.45
N ILE A 12 17.45 -0.47 -1.64
CA ILE A 12 16.48 0.58 -1.96
C ILE A 12 17.12 1.97 -1.91
N GLY A 13 18.05 2.20 -0.97
CA GLY A 13 18.83 3.43 -0.89
C GLY A 13 19.76 3.62 -2.10
N GLN A 14 20.36 2.55 -2.61
CA GLN A 14 21.21 2.58 -3.81
C GLN A 14 20.40 2.78 -5.09
N ALA A 15 19.24 2.12 -5.21
CA ALA A 15 18.39 2.21 -6.38
C ALA A 15 17.85 3.64 -6.58
N ASN A 16 17.43 4.30 -5.48
CA ASN A 16 17.06 5.72 -5.43
C ASN A 16 16.19 6.20 -6.62
N MET A 17 15.19 5.41 -7.03
CA MET A 17 14.40 5.66 -8.23
C MET A 17 13.24 6.63 -7.95
N GLN A 18 13.56 7.84 -7.51
CA GLN A 18 12.63 8.88 -7.03
C GLN A 18 11.57 9.35 -8.04
N LYS A 19 11.69 8.96 -9.32
CA LYS A 19 10.70 9.29 -10.37
C LYS A 19 9.68 8.18 -10.59
N PHE A 20 9.86 7.02 -9.96
CA PHE A 20 9.05 5.84 -10.21
C PHE A 20 8.11 5.60 -9.03
N PRO A 21 6.77 5.73 -9.18
CA PRO A 21 5.86 5.62 -8.04
C PRO A 21 5.99 4.31 -7.27
N LEU A 22 6.14 3.17 -7.95
CA LEU A 22 6.27 1.88 -7.29
C LEU A 22 7.54 1.76 -6.44
N PHE A 23 8.60 2.53 -6.75
CA PHE A 23 9.78 2.59 -5.90
C PHE A 23 9.41 3.09 -4.50
N HIS A 24 8.64 4.17 -4.41
CA HIS A 24 8.20 4.76 -3.14
C HIS A 24 7.31 3.79 -2.34
N ALA A 25 6.41 3.06 -3.01
CA ALA A 25 5.59 2.04 -2.35
C ALA A 25 6.45 0.92 -1.74
N VAL A 26 7.43 0.41 -2.50
CA VAL A 26 8.33 -0.66 -2.04
C VAL A 26 9.27 -0.15 -0.94
N ALA A 27 9.80 1.06 -1.07
CA ALA A 27 10.63 1.70 -0.06
C ALA A 27 9.86 1.88 1.26
N ALA A 28 8.62 2.35 1.19
CA ALA A 28 7.77 2.49 2.36
C ALA A 28 7.59 1.17 3.12
N ILE A 29 7.38 0.06 2.41
CA ILE A 29 7.24 -1.28 3.00
C ILE A 29 8.56 -1.75 3.63
N ILE A 30 9.69 -1.63 2.91
CA ILE A 30 11.01 -2.03 3.42
C ILE A 30 11.36 -1.25 4.69
N TYR A 31 11.14 0.07 4.70
CA TYR A 31 11.39 0.91 5.87
C TYR A 31 10.47 0.55 7.02
N ALA A 32 9.19 0.27 6.76
CA ALA A 32 8.25 -0.19 7.78
C ALA A 32 8.65 -1.55 8.39
N GLU A 33 9.12 -2.49 7.58
CA GLU A 33 9.61 -3.79 8.05
C GLU A 33 10.92 -3.67 8.83
N ALA A 34 11.77 -2.69 8.50
CA ALA A 34 13.01 -2.37 9.21
C ALA A 34 12.81 -1.55 10.50
N GLY A 35 11.58 -1.11 10.80
CA GLY A 35 11.29 -0.25 11.96
C GLY A 35 11.63 1.23 11.75
N LEU A 36 11.91 1.65 10.51
CA LEU A 36 12.21 3.02 10.09
C LEU A 36 10.90 3.75 9.75
N ALA A 37 10.13 4.09 10.79
CA ALA A 37 8.75 4.57 10.63
C ALA A 37 8.64 5.94 9.93
N ASP A 38 9.59 6.84 10.16
CA ASP A 38 9.56 8.18 9.54
C ASP A 38 9.88 8.12 8.05
N GLU A 39 10.86 7.31 7.66
CA GLU A 39 11.19 7.02 6.27
C GLU A 39 10.04 6.32 5.57
N ALA A 40 9.44 5.32 6.23
CA ALA A 40 8.28 4.60 5.71
C ALA A 40 7.11 5.55 5.39
N ARG A 41 6.79 6.43 6.34
CA ARG A 41 5.74 7.44 6.18
C ARG A 41 6.06 8.42 5.05
N ARG A 42 7.28 8.95 4.99
CA ARG A 42 7.71 9.88 3.95
C ARG A 42 7.56 9.28 2.56
N GLU A 43 8.11 8.09 2.34
CA GLU A 43 8.03 7.42 1.05
C GLU A 43 6.57 7.11 0.67
N GLY A 44 5.76 6.74 1.67
CA GLY A 44 4.34 6.57 1.48
C GLY A 44 3.59 7.83 1.04
N GLU A 45 3.84 8.96 1.70
CA GLU A 45 3.27 10.26 1.31
C GLU A 45 3.64 10.64 -0.13
N VAL A 46 4.90 10.40 -0.53
CA VAL A 46 5.37 10.64 -1.90
C VAL A 46 4.61 9.72 -2.86
N PHE A 47 4.49 8.43 -2.55
CA PHE A 47 3.75 7.49 -3.39
C PHE A 47 2.30 7.93 -3.64
N VAL A 48 1.58 8.31 -2.57
CA VAL A 48 0.19 8.78 -2.66
C VAL A 48 0.10 10.05 -3.49
N SER A 49 1.05 10.97 -3.35
CA SER A 49 1.09 12.20 -4.17
C SER A 49 1.26 11.91 -5.66
N MET A 50 2.02 10.88 -6.02
CA MET A 50 2.27 10.50 -7.41
C MET A 50 1.14 9.65 -8.01
N ARG A 51 0.45 8.87 -7.16
CA ARG A 51 -0.57 7.90 -7.59
C ARG A 51 -1.76 7.89 -6.60
N PRO A 52 -2.53 8.99 -6.53
CA PRO A 52 -3.66 9.10 -5.61
C PRO A 52 -4.73 8.02 -5.83
N ASP A 53 -4.93 7.61 -7.08
CA ASP A 53 -5.92 6.59 -7.45
C ASP A 53 -5.42 5.16 -7.25
N PHE A 54 -4.15 4.95 -6.88
CA PHE A 54 -3.59 3.60 -6.84
C PHE A 54 -4.06 2.81 -5.62
N LEU A 55 -4.12 3.40 -4.43
CA LEU A 55 -4.62 2.67 -3.24
C LEU A 55 -6.07 2.17 -3.39
N PRO A 56 -7.05 2.99 -3.81
CA PRO A 56 -8.41 2.51 -4.01
C PRO A 56 -8.52 1.49 -5.15
N ASN A 57 -7.74 1.63 -6.22
CA ASN A 57 -7.75 0.67 -7.33
C ASN A 57 -7.01 -0.62 -7.00
N MET A 58 -5.90 -0.58 -6.27
CA MET A 58 -5.11 -1.75 -5.90
C MET A 58 -5.97 -2.76 -5.14
N LEU A 59 -6.77 -2.32 -4.16
CA LEU A 59 -7.69 -3.18 -3.42
C LEU A 59 -8.78 -3.81 -4.30
N ALA A 60 -9.11 -3.20 -5.43
CA ALA A 60 -10.06 -3.68 -6.42
C ALA A 60 -9.40 -4.48 -7.57
N GLU A 61 -8.07 -4.42 -7.72
CA GLU A 61 -7.33 -5.02 -8.83
C GLU A 61 -7.37 -6.55 -8.75
N PRO A 62 -7.88 -7.24 -9.78
CA PRO A 62 -7.91 -8.70 -9.85
C PRO A 62 -6.53 -9.35 -9.71
N ALA A 63 -5.45 -8.64 -10.06
CA ALA A 63 -4.07 -9.10 -9.91
C ALA A 63 -3.68 -9.39 -8.45
N MET A 64 -4.32 -8.72 -7.47
CA MET A 64 -4.13 -9.07 -6.04
C MET A 64 -4.70 -10.45 -5.69
N ARG A 65 -5.60 -11.01 -6.51
CA ARG A 65 -6.11 -12.39 -6.31
C ARG A 65 -5.10 -13.46 -6.71
N ASN A 66 -4.08 -13.11 -7.50
CA ASN A 66 -3.01 -14.01 -7.91
C ASN A 66 -1.75 -13.95 -7.01
N MET A 67 -1.72 -13.06 -6.02
CA MET A 67 -0.67 -13.10 -4.99
C MET A 67 -0.92 -14.27 -4.03
N GLN A 68 0.16 -14.89 -3.54
CA GLN A 68 0.00 -15.83 -2.45
C GLN A 68 -0.63 -15.12 -1.23
N PRO A 69 -1.55 -15.77 -0.49
CA PRO A 69 -2.25 -15.13 0.62
C PRO A 69 -1.31 -14.47 1.63
N GLY A 70 -0.19 -15.11 1.96
CA GLY A 70 0.80 -14.57 2.90
C GLY A 70 1.59 -13.36 2.38
N GLU A 71 1.69 -13.16 1.07
CA GLU A 71 2.34 -11.97 0.49
C GLU A 71 1.39 -10.78 0.49
N ARG A 72 0.11 -11.03 0.20
CA ARG A 72 -0.93 -10.01 0.26
C ARG A 72 -1.09 -9.43 1.67
N ASP A 73 -1.13 -10.28 2.69
CA ASP A 73 -1.30 -9.83 4.07
C ASP A 73 -0.11 -9.00 4.54
N ARG A 74 1.12 -9.38 4.15
CA ARG A 74 2.31 -8.59 4.45
C ARG A 74 2.35 -7.26 3.73
N LEU A 75 1.91 -7.22 2.47
CA LEU A 75 1.78 -5.97 1.72
C LEU A 75 0.81 -5.02 2.43
N ILE A 76 -0.36 -5.51 2.84
CA ILE A 76 -1.37 -4.72 3.57
C ILE A 76 -0.81 -4.26 4.93
N GLU A 77 -0.12 -5.15 5.67
CA GLU A 77 0.52 -4.82 6.94
C GLU A 77 1.60 -3.74 6.78
N GLY A 78 2.47 -3.88 5.76
CA GLY A 78 3.50 -2.91 5.45
C GLY A 78 2.93 -1.54 5.10
N LEU A 79 1.86 -1.50 4.29
CA LEU A 79 1.13 -0.28 3.98
C LEU A 79 0.51 0.35 5.24
N ARG A 80 -0.06 -0.45 6.14
CA ARG A 80 -0.60 0.05 7.43
C ARG A 80 0.51 0.67 8.28
N LYS A 81 1.64 -0.01 8.42
CA LYS A 81 2.80 0.48 9.18
C LYS A 81 3.42 1.74 8.58
N ALA A 82 3.36 1.89 7.25
CA ALA A 82 3.76 3.10 6.55
C ALA A 82 2.74 4.26 6.66
N GLY A 83 1.62 4.06 7.36
CA GLY A 83 0.57 5.08 7.49
C GLY A 83 -0.26 5.27 6.23
N LEU A 84 -0.20 4.34 5.26
CA LEU A 84 -0.84 4.42 3.95
C LEU A 84 -2.18 3.69 3.87
N ALA A 85 -2.71 3.23 4.99
CA ALA A 85 -4.03 2.62 5.01
C ALA A 85 -5.11 3.67 4.67
N GLY A 86 -5.63 3.59 3.44
CA GLY A 86 -7.00 3.99 3.11
C GLY A 86 -8.03 3.15 3.90
N PRO A 87 -9.31 3.50 3.82
CA PRO A 87 -10.25 3.52 4.95
C PRO A 87 -10.33 2.19 5.68
N ASP A 88 -10.48 2.27 7.00
CA ASP A 88 -10.90 1.17 7.87
C ASP A 88 -11.86 0.20 7.13
N PRO A 89 -11.61 -1.12 7.15
CA PRO A 89 -12.56 -2.07 6.56
C PRO A 89 -13.97 -1.92 7.17
N GLU A 90 -14.07 -1.43 8.41
CA GLU A 90 -15.34 -1.07 9.07
C GLU A 90 -15.99 0.19 8.47
N LYS A 91 -15.20 1.17 8.00
CA LYS A 91 -15.71 2.36 7.30
C LYS A 91 -16.21 2.07 5.89
N MET A 92 -15.58 1.13 5.17
CA MET A 92 -16.01 0.76 3.82
C MET A 92 -17.28 -0.11 3.83
N ALA A 93 -17.51 -0.91 4.88
CA ALA A 93 -18.75 -1.64 5.08
C ALA A 93 -19.96 -0.70 5.31
N SER A 94 -19.72 0.50 5.85
CA SER A 94 -20.78 1.50 6.10
C SER A 94 -21.13 2.38 4.90
N THR A 95 -20.31 2.42 3.85
CA THR A 95 -20.58 3.21 2.63
C THR A 95 -21.26 2.41 1.51
N ALA A 96 -21.35 1.09 1.62
CA ALA A 96 -21.94 0.22 0.60
C ALA A 96 -23.47 0.01 0.74
N THR A 97 -24.11 0.52 1.80
CA THR A 97 -25.54 0.30 2.06
C THR A 97 -26.44 1.48 1.67
N GLY A 98 -25.91 2.48 0.97
CA GLY A 98 -26.55 3.78 0.83
C GLY A 98 -27.05 4.21 -0.54
N THR A 99 -27.23 3.33 -1.54
CA THR A 99 -27.98 3.72 -2.76
C THR A 99 -28.48 2.51 -3.56
N SER A 100 -29.57 1.91 -3.11
CA SER A 100 -30.43 1.08 -3.97
C SER A 100 -31.81 1.70 -3.94
N ASP A 101 -32.06 2.64 -4.85
CA ASP A 101 -33.42 3.03 -5.22
C ASP A 101 -33.74 2.29 -6.53
N PRO A 102 -34.63 1.27 -6.53
CA PRO A 102 -35.05 0.63 -7.76
C PRO A 102 -36.15 1.47 -8.39
N GLN A 103 -35.82 2.20 -9.46
CA GLN A 103 -36.79 2.96 -10.24
C GLN A 103 -37.69 2.02 -11.06
N PRO A 104 -39.03 2.15 -11.02
CA PRO A 104 -39.94 1.29 -11.78
C PRO A 104 -40.18 1.83 -13.20
N ARG A 105 -40.40 0.91 -14.15
CA ARG A 105 -41.14 1.16 -15.40
C ARG A 105 -42.16 0.06 -15.61
#